data_AF-A0A537EDL5-F1
#
_entry.id   AF-A0A537EDL5-F1
#
_cell.length_a   1.000
_cell.length_b   1.000
_cell.length_c   1.000
_cell.angle_alpha   90.00
_cell.angle_beta   90.00
_cell.angle_gamma   90.00
#
_symmetry.space_group_name_H-M   'P 1'
#
loop_
_entity.id
_entity.type
_entity.pdbx_description
1 polymer ?
#
loop_
_entity_poly.entity_id
_entity_poly.type
_entity_poly.pdbx_seq_one_letter_code
_entity_poly.pdbx_strand_id
1 'polypeptide(L)'
;MDKRAFCLATLVLSLFFQLSIAGTSIVRAPSSSPWVPVGPAPVQNCVFGGPTGLCSGRVTALALDPAHAGVVYLGGDNGGIWKSTNGGTNWVPITDNEPSLAIGSIAVDTSGTVYAGTGVGNGIGSYGAGILKSADGGGTWTQLGSGVFGRAAFAKVAIDPSNTSVIIVATSTGSAISSTQTYAIAPGAPIG
;
A
#
# COMPACT_ATOMS: atom_id res chain seq x y z
N MET A 1 34.82 5.53 38.95
CA MET A 1 35.42 4.97 40.18
C MET A 1 34.83 3.59 40.38
N ASP A 2 35.70 2.60 40.25
CA ASP A 2 35.42 1.17 40.18
C ASP A 2 35.13 0.60 41.58
N LYS A 3 34.09 -0.22 41.74
CA LYS A 3 33.93 -1.13 42.89
C LYS A 3 33.18 -2.39 42.46
N ARG A 4 33.93 -3.49 42.40
CA ARG A 4 33.47 -4.86 42.19
C ARG A 4 32.99 -5.53 43.50
N ALA A 5 32.25 -6.63 43.30
CA ALA A 5 31.93 -7.75 44.20
C ALA A 5 30.76 -7.50 45.18
N PHE A 6 29.77 -8.39 45.35
CA PHE A 6 29.77 -9.85 45.49
C PHE A 6 28.35 -10.40 45.19
N CYS A 7 28.22 -11.59 44.58
CA CYS A 7 27.34 -12.64 45.14
C CYS A 7 27.71 -14.02 44.56
N LEU A 8 27.95 -14.96 45.48
CA LEU A 8 28.29 -16.37 45.28
C LEU A 8 27.11 -17.17 44.71
N ALA A 9 27.39 -18.15 43.85
CA ALA A 9 27.00 -19.55 44.05
C ALA A 9 27.60 -20.48 42.97
N THR A 10 28.64 -21.20 43.38
CA THR A 10 29.13 -22.52 42.94
C THR A 10 28.00 -23.57 43.05
N LEU A 11 27.89 -24.74 42.38
CA LEU A 11 28.78 -25.67 41.66
C LEU A 11 27.90 -26.80 41.01
N VAL A 12 28.49 -27.62 40.12
CA VAL A 12 28.14 -29.00 39.65
C VAL A 12 26.94 -29.16 38.68
N LEU A 13 26.94 -29.95 37.59
CA LEU A 13 27.79 -31.05 37.12
C LEU A 13 27.63 -31.20 35.60
N SER A 14 28.74 -31.41 34.89
CA SER A 14 28.78 -31.76 33.48
C SER A 14 28.14 -33.13 33.21
N LEU A 15 27.25 -33.22 32.22
CA LEU A 15 27.08 -34.43 31.41
C LEU A 15 26.79 -34.00 29.97
N PHE A 16 27.83 -34.01 29.13
CA PHE A 16 27.69 -33.86 27.70
C PHE A 16 27.12 -35.15 27.12
N PHE A 17 25.86 -35.13 26.68
CA PHE A 17 25.34 -36.10 25.74
C PHE A 17 25.10 -35.38 24.42
N GLN A 18 26.14 -35.30 23.59
CA GLN A 18 26.02 -34.87 22.21
C GLN A 18 25.29 -35.97 21.43
N LEU A 19 23.96 -35.88 21.37
CA LEU A 19 23.19 -36.64 20.39
C LEU A 19 23.27 -35.88 19.05
N SER A 20 24.23 -36.28 18.22
CA SER A 20 24.26 -35.91 16.80
C SER A 20 23.02 -36.49 16.14
N ILE A 21 22.01 -35.65 15.88
CA ILE A 21 20.96 -35.98 14.93
C ILE A 21 21.50 -35.62 13.55
N ALA A 22 22.33 -36.50 13.00
CA ALA A 22 22.57 -36.52 11.58
C ALA A 22 21.23 -36.86 10.89
N GLY A 23 20.73 -35.95 10.06
CA GLY A 23 19.65 -36.27 9.13
C GLY A 23 18.29 -35.67 9.47
N THR A 24 18.21 -34.35 9.58
CA THR A 24 17.09 -33.66 8.92
C THR A 24 17.68 -32.74 7.88
N SER A 25 17.75 -33.21 6.64
CA SER A 25 17.68 -32.28 5.52
C SER A 25 16.39 -31.51 5.74
N ILE A 26 16.49 -30.26 6.18
CA ILE A 26 15.39 -29.32 5.99
C ILE A 26 15.16 -29.34 4.48
N VAL A 27 14.11 -30.05 4.05
CA VAL A 27 13.58 -29.87 2.71
C VAL A 27 13.08 -28.44 2.76
N ARG A 28 13.94 -27.51 2.37
CA ARG A 28 13.54 -26.13 2.16
C ARG A 28 12.41 -26.22 1.15
N ALA A 29 11.23 -25.77 1.55
CA ALA A 29 10.11 -25.65 0.63
C ALA A 29 10.66 -24.98 -0.65
N PRO A 30 10.29 -25.45 -1.85
CA PRO A 30 10.76 -24.86 -3.09
C PRO A 30 10.60 -23.35 -2.98
N SER A 31 11.69 -22.63 -3.22
CA SER A 31 11.73 -21.17 -3.16
C SER A 31 10.61 -20.64 -4.05
N SER A 32 9.59 -20.07 -3.41
CA SER A 32 8.42 -19.42 -4.01
C SER A 32 7.79 -20.20 -5.17
N SER A 33 6.62 -20.80 -4.94
CA SER A 33 5.63 -20.86 -6.03
C SER A 33 5.55 -19.46 -6.64
N PRO A 34 5.72 -19.28 -7.97
CA PRO A 34 5.71 -17.95 -8.54
C PRO A 34 4.33 -17.34 -8.27
N TRP A 35 4.30 -16.30 -7.45
CA TRP A 35 3.13 -15.46 -7.34
C TRP A 35 2.94 -14.80 -8.71
N VAL A 36 1.88 -15.18 -9.41
CA VAL A 36 1.50 -14.57 -10.67
C VAL A 36 0.30 -13.66 -10.40
N PRO A 37 0.41 -12.35 -10.69
CA PRO A 37 -0.72 -11.46 -10.54
C PRO A 37 -1.82 -11.85 -11.55
N VAL A 38 -3.05 -11.99 -11.07
CA VAL A 38 -4.23 -12.28 -11.92
C VAL A 38 -4.78 -10.99 -12.55
N GLY A 39 -4.19 -9.84 -12.23
CA GLY A 39 -4.66 -8.53 -12.67
C GLY A 39 -5.88 -8.05 -11.86
N PRO A 40 -6.39 -6.85 -12.16
CA PRO A 40 -7.70 -6.41 -11.69
C PRO A 40 -8.86 -7.13 -12.41
N ALA A 41 -8.60 -8.27 -13.04
CA ALA A 41 -9.58 -9.04 -13.79
C ALA A 41 -10.54 -9.79 -12.85
N PRO A 42 -11.78 -10.07 -13.29
CA PRO A 42 -12.69 -10.89 -12.52
C PRO A 42 -12.12 -12.29 -12.25
N VAL A 43 -12.23 -12.73 -11.01
CA VAL A 43 -11.95 -14.11 -10.61
C VAL A 43 -13.13 -14.98 -11.03
N GLN A 44 -12.82 -16.07 -11.72
CA GLN A 44 -13.82 -17.06 -12.12
C GLN A 44 -14.22 -17.96 -10.93
N ASN A 45 -15.47 -18.46 -10.97
CA ASN A 45 -16.00 -19.43 -10.00
C ASN A 45 -16.00 -18.93 -8.55
N CYS A 46 -16.19 -17.64 -8.37
CA CYS A 46 -16.26 -17.03 -7.06
C CYS A 46 -17.63 -17.27 -6.40
N VAL A 47 -17.63 -17.46 -5.08
CA VAL A 47 -18.83 -17.73 -4.28
C VAL A 47 -18.97 -16.66 -3.19
N PHE A 48 -19.89 -15.71 -3.39
CA PHE A 48 -20.31 -14.74 -2.38
C PHE A 48 -21.80 -14.93 -2.07
N GLY A 49 -22.12 -15.94 -1.24
CA GLY A 49 -23.48 -16.16 -0.74
C GLY A 49 -24.53 -16.58 -1.79
N GLY A 50 -24.12 -17.01 -2.98
CA GLY A 50 -24.98 -17.41 -4.10
C GLY A 50 -24.27 -18.34 -5.09
N PRO A 51 -24.88 -18.66 -6.25
CA PRO A 51 -24.28 -19.53 -7.26
C PRO A 51 -22.96 -18.96 -7.77
N THR A 52 -22.06 -19.86 -8.20
CA THR A 52 -20.72 -19.50 -8.71
C THR A 52 -20.82 -18.52 -9.87
N GLY A 53 -20.07 -17.43 -9.80
CA GLY A 53 -20.05 -16.39 -10.82
C GLY A 53 -18.71 -15.69 -10.95
N LEU A 54 -18.69 -14.60 -11.72
CA LEU A 54 -17.55 -13.69 -11.78
C LEU A 54 -17.63 -12.75 -10.59
N CYS A 55 -16.54 -12.64 -9.83
CA CYS A 55 -16.41 -11.60 -8.83
C CYS A 55 -15.12 -10.82 -9.06
N SER A 56 -15.13 -9.53 -8.72
CA SER A 56 -13.95 -8.69 -8.78
C SER A 56 -13.77 -7.95 -7.47
N GLY A 57 -12.55 -7.50 -7.21
CA GLY A 57 -12.32 -6.47 -6.19
C GLY A 57 -13.07 -5.18 -6.55
N ARG A 58 -13.30 -4.33 -5.54
CA ARG A 58 -13.91 -3.02 -5.77
C ARG A 58 -12.85 -2.05 -6.29
N VAL A 59 -13.05 -1.56 -7.50
CA VAL A 59 -12.25 -0.48 -8.08
C VAL A 59 -12.81 0.85 -7.60
N THR A 60 -11.94 1.68 -7.03
CA THR A 60 -12.30 2.93 -6.35
C THR A 60 -11.62 4.14 -6.98
N ALA A 61 -10.54 3.95 -7.72
CA ALA A 61 -9.83 5.03 -8.41
C ALA A 61 -9.42 4.62 -9.83
N LEU A 62 -9.43 5.61 -10.73
CA LEU A 62 -8.91 5.52 -12.09
C LEU A 62 -8.26 6.86 -12.44
N ALA A 63 -7.04 6.83 -12.99
CA ALA A 63 -6.36 8.02 -13.49
C ALA A 63 -5.65 7.73 -14.80
N LEU A 64 -5.67 8.69 -15.71
CA LEU A 64 -4.93 8.66 -16.98
C LEU A 64 -3.67 9.50 -16.83
N ASP A 65 -2.57 9.05 -17.42
CA ASP A 65 -1.40 9.91 -17.60
C ASP A 65 -1.71 10.95 -18.71
N PRO A 66 -1.66 12.26 -18.40
CA PRO A 66 -1.96 13.29 -19.38
C PRO A 66 -0.87 13.47 -20.45
N ALA A 67 0.36 13.01 -20.21
CA ALA A 67 1.48 13.11 -21.16
C ALA A 67 1.64 11.84 -22.00
N HIS A 68 1.21 10.68 -21.51
CA HIS A 68 1.42 9.38 -22.16
C HIS A 68 0.09 8.66 -22.44
N ALA A 69 -0.40 8.80 -23.67
CA ALA A 69 -1.60 8.11 -24.12
C ALA A 69 -1.49 6.59 -23.91
N GLY A 70 -2.54 5.99 -23.31
CA GLY A 70 -2.58 4.57 -23.01
C GLY A 70 -1.94 4.17 -21.68
N VAL A 71 -1.30 5.10 -20.96
CA VAL A 71 -0.89 4.88 -19.56
C VAL A 71 -2.06 5.16 -18.63
N VAL A 72 -2.45 4.15 -17.86
CA VAL A 72 -3.63 4.18 -16.99
C VAL A 72 -3.28 3.58 -15.63
N TYR A 73 -3.78 4.20 -14.57
CA TYR A 73 -3.65 3.75 -13.19
C TYR A 73 -5.02 3.39 -12.65
N LEU A 74 -5.13 2.23 -12.01
CA LEU A 74 -6.34 1.72 -11.39
C LEU A 74 -6.07 1.46 -9.92
N GLY A 75 -6.89 2.00 -9.03
CA GLY A 75 -6.80 1.78 -7.59
C GLY A 75 -7.96 0.94 -7.07
N GLY A 76 -7.66 -0.05 -6.24
CA GLY A 76 -8.65 -0.91 -5.60
C GLY A 76 -8.80 -0.64 -4.11
N ASP A 77 -9.96 -1.02 -3.56
CA ASP A 77 -10.12 -1.18 -2.11
C ASP A 77 -9.39 -2.44 -1.64
N ASN A 78 -8.31 -2.24 -0.88
CA ASN A 78 -7.36 -3.28 -0.45
C ASN A 78 -6.74 -4.07 -1.62
N GLY A 79 -6.72 -3.48 -2.82
CA GLY A 79 -6.17 -4.09 -4.03
C GLY A 79 -4.94 -3.39 -4.60
N GLY A 80 -4.50 -2.30 -3.96
CA GLY A 80 -3.35 -1.52 -4.40
C GLY A 80 -3.61 -0.76 -5.71
N ILE A 81 -2.51 -0.27 -6.30
CA ILE A 81 -2.52 0.39 -7.60
C ILE A 81 -1.98 -0.57 -8.66
N TRP A 82 -2.69 -0.61 -9.77
CA TRP A 82 -2.32 -1.33 -10.99
C TRP A 82 -2.04 -0.32 -12.10
N LYS A 83 -0.95 -0.53 -12.83
CA LYS A 83 -0.58 0.30 -13.98
C LYS A 83 -0.71 -0.48 -15.28
N SER A 84 -1.30 0.16 -16.27
CA SER A 84 -1.27 -0.27 -17.66
C SER A 84 -0.51 0.75 -18.50
N THR A 85 0.19 0.29 -19.53
CA THR A 85 0.85 1.16 -20.54
C THR A 85 0.32 0.91 -21.94
N ASN A 86 -0.77 0.14 -22.07
CA ASN A 86 -1.36 -0.28 -23.33
C ASN A 86 -2.89 -0.20 -23.30
N GLY A 87 -3.41 0.87 -22.69
CA GLY A 87 -4.83 1.21 -22.70
C GLY A 87 -5.70 0.27 -21.86
N GLY A 88 -5.12 -0.40 -20.86
CA GLY A 88 -5.83 -1.35 -19.98
C GLY A 88 -5.86 -2.79 -20.47
N THR A 89 -5.11 -3.12 -21.53
CA THR A 89 -5.03 -4.51 -22.03
C THR A 89 -4.25 -5.41 -21.05
N ASN A 90 -3.14 -4.92 -20.51
CA ASN A 90 -2.32 -5.58 -19.49
C ASN A 90 -2.12 -4.67 -18.29
N TRP A 91 -1.97 -5.27 -17.10
CA TRP A 91 -1.82 -4.57 -15.84
C TRP A 91 -0.70 -5.15 -14.99
N VAL A 92 0.05 -4.28 -14.32
CA VAL A 92 1.12 -4.64 -13.39
C VAL A 92 0.81 -4.00 -12.03
N PRO A 93 0.86 -4.75 -10.91
CA PRO A 93 0.71 -4.16 -9.59
C PRO A 93 1.97 -3.36 -9.23
N ILE A 94 1.80 -2.17 -8.66
CA ILE A 94 2.89 -1.23 -8.40
C ILE A 94 2.95 -0.73 -6.96
N THR A 95 2.14 -1.29 -6.05
CA THR A 95 2.12 -0.89 -4.63
C THR A 95 2.11 -2.06 -3.64
N ASP A 96 2.45 -3.28 -4.06
CA ASP A 96 2.31 -4.49 -3.22
C ASP A 96 3.09 -4.43 -1.89
N ASN A 97 4.12 -3.57 -1.81
CA ASN A 97 4.95 -3.39 -0.62
C ASN A 97 4.61 -2.12 0.16
N GLU A 98 3.57 -1.37 -0.24
CA GLU A 98 3.24 -0.10 0.37
C GLU A 98 2.41 -0.25 1.66
N PRO A 99 2.47 0.73 2.58
CA PRO A 99 1.84 0.63 3.91
C PRO A 99 0.32 0.45 3.92
N SER A 100 -0.37 0.82 2.83
CA SER A 100 -1.81 0.58 2.66
C SER A 100 -2.14 0.34 1.19
N LEU A 101 -2.89 -0.73 0.96
CA LEU A 101 -3.42 -1.10 -0.35
C LEU A 101 -4.85 -0.60 -0.58
N ALA A 102 -5.44 0.10 0.40
CA ALA A 102 -6.72 0.76 0.24
C ALA A 102 -6.49 2.05 -0.56
N ILE A 103 -6.94 2.12 -1.81
CA ILE A 103 -6.72 3.30 -2.65
C ILE A 103 -8.02 4.08 -2.81
N GLY A 104 -8.09 5.27 -2.22
CA GLY A 104 -9.28 6.13 -2.30
C GLY A 104 -9.31 7.01 -3.54
N SER A 105 -8.15 7.51 -3.97
CA SER A 105 -8.03 8.40 -5.14
C SER A 105 -6.61 8.38 -5.69
N ILE A 106 -6.47 8.59 -7.00
CA ILE A 106 -5.20 8.71 -7.72
C ILE A 106 -5.27 9.98 -8.57
N ALA A 107 -4.19 10.75 -8.58
CA ALA A 107 -3.97 11.86 -9.50
C ALA A 107 -2.58 11.77 -10.12
N VAL A 108 -2.47 12.16 -11.39
CA VAL A 108 -1.22 12.12 -12.16
C VAL A 108 -1.01 13.49 -12.79
N ASP A 109 0.19 14.05 -12.67
CA ASP A 109 0.54 15.30 -13.34
C ASP A 109 1.20 15.08 -14.70
N THR A 110 1.45 16.18 -15.42
CA THR A 110 2.07 16.17 -16.75
C THR A 110 3.54 15.77 -16.75
N SER A 111 4.20 15.71 -15.58
CA SER A 111 5.56 15.18 -15.44
C SER A 111 5.59 13.67 -15.21
N GLY A 112 4.43 13.04 -15.02
CA GLY A 112 4.32 11.62 -14.65
C GLY A 112 4.43 11.37 -13.14
N THR A 113 4.38 12.43 -12.31
CA THR A 113 4.30 12.27 -10.85
C THR A 113 2.90 11.77 -10.49
N VAL A 114 2.84 10.71 -9.68
CA VAL A 114 1.61 10.09 -9.21
C VAL A 114 1.42 10.37 -7.73
N TYR A 115 0.23 10.82 -7.36
CA TYR A 115 -0.21 10.95 -5.98
C TYR A 115 -1.40 10.03 -5.74
N ALA A 116 -1.33 9.21 -4.70
CA ALA A 116 -2.42 8.33 -4.29
C ALA A 116 -2.81 8.57 -2.84
N GLY A 117 -4.07 8.90 -2.61
CA GLY A 117 -4.65 8.97 -1.27
C GLY A 117 -5.01 7.56 -0.81
N THR A 118 -4.40 7.09 0.26
CA THR A 118 -4.67 5.74 0.80
C THR A 118 -5.79 5.78 1.84
N GLY A 119 -6.71 4.84 1.78
CA GLY A 119 -7.89 4.71 2.64
C GLY A 119 -9.20 4.95 1.87
N VAL A 120 -10.20 4.10 2.12
CA VAL A 120 -11.51 4.14 1.45
C VAL A 120 -12.63 4.29 2.48
N GLY A 121 -13.48 5.30 2.30
CA GLY A 121 -14.58 5.64 3.21
C GLY A 121 -15.80 4.73 3.04
N ASN A 122 -15.66 3.45 3.36
CA ASN A 122 -16.69 2.41 3.14
C ASN A 122 -17.28 1.82 4.43
N GLY A 123 -16.81 2.26 5.61
CA GLY A 123 -17.29 1.77 6.90
C GLY A 123 -16.86 0.34 7.27
N ILE A 124 -16.02 -0.33 6.44
CA ILE A 124 -15.60 -1.73 6.65
C ILE A 124 -14.10 -1.88 6.95
N GLY A 125 -13.42 -0.81 7.37
CA GLY A 125 -12.05 -0.87 7.91
C GLY A 125 -10.93 -0.74 6.88
N SER A 126 -11.19 -0.14 5.72
CA SER A 126 -10.16 0.17 4.71
C SER A 126 -9.37 1.43 5.08
N TYR A 127 -8.47 1.31 6.06
CA TYR A 127 -7.76 2.43 6.64
C TYR A 127 -6.61 2.93 5.74
N GLY A 128 -6.50 4.27 5.67
CA GLY A 128 -5.39 4.94 5.05
C GLY A 128 -4.12 4.98 5.90
N ALA A 129 -3.00 5.12 5.20
CA ALA A 129 -1.69 5.44 5.76
C ALA A 129 -1.20 6.85 5.35
N GLY A 130 -2.02 7.63 4.65
CA GLY A 130 -1.67 8.95 4.12
C GLY A 130 -1.55 8.96 2.60
N ILE A 131 -0.67 9.80 2.07
CA ILE A 131 -0.51 9.97 0.62
C ILE A 131 0.74 9.21 0.16
N LEU A 132 0.62 8.37 -0.86
CA LEU A 132 1.77 7.83 -1.57
C LEU A 132 2.10 8.76 -2.74
N LYS A 133 3.36 9.19 -2.84
CA LYS A 133 3.88 9.98 -3.96
C LYS A 133 4.93 9.18 -4.71
N SER A 134 4.81 9.09 -6.02
CA SER A 134 5.83 8.55 -6.90
C SER A 134 6.24 9.60 -7.94
N ALA A 135 7.54 9.80 -8.12
CA ALA A 135 8.08 10.72 -9.13
C ALA A 135 8.47 10.01 -10.44
N ASP A 136 8.41 8.67 -10.47
CA ASP A 136 8.84 7.82 -11.59
C ASP A 136 7.67 7.00 -12.16
N GLY A 137 6.45 7.51 -12.02
CA GLY A 137 5.26 6.89 -12.59
C GLY A 137 4.86 5.57 -11.94
N GLY A 138 5.22 5.35 -10.67
CA GLY A 138 4.88 4.18 -9.86
C GLY A 138 6.01 3.16 -9.66
N GLY A 139 7.25 3.50 -9.98
CA GLY A 139 8.40 2.62 -9.74
C GLY A 139 8.83 2.61 -8.27
N THR A 140 8.84 3.79 -7.65
CA THR A 140 9.13 3.99 -6.22
C THR A 140 8.14 4.95 -5.59
N TRP A 141 7.88 4.76 -4.30
CA TRP A 141 6.91 5.56 -3.55
C TRP A 141 7.53 6.14 -2.27
N THR A 142 7.09 7.35 -1.95
CA THR A 142 7.34 8.03 -0.69
C THR A 142 6.01 8.29 -0.01
N GLN A 143 5.87 7.83 1.23
CA GLN A 143 4.71 8.11 2.06
C GLN A 143 4.79 9.52 2.65
N LEU A 144 3.69 10.26 2.56
CA LEU A 144 3.54 11.64 2.98
C LEU A 144 2.38 11.79 3.96
N GLY A 145 2.58 12.58 5.01
CA GLY A 145 1.53 13.02 5.93
C GLY A 145 0.92 11.88 6.75
N SER A 146 1.71 10.87 7.11
CA SER A 146 1.24 9.73 7.92
C SER A 146 0.73 10.15 9.31
N GLY A 147 1.29 11.21 9.90
CA GLY A 147 0.84 11.76 11.19
C GLY A 147 -0.48 12.52 11.08
N VAL A 148 -0.70 13.23 9.98
CA VAL A 148 -1.93 13.99 9.69
C VAL A 148 -3.08 13.09 9.20
N PHE A 149 -2.76 12.16 8.28
CA PHE A 149 -3.75 11.39 7.52
C PHE A 149 -3.81 9.91 7.93
N GLY A 150 -3.18 9.54 9.05
CA GLY A 150 -3.25 8.19 9.58
C GLY A 150 -4.71 7.76 9.79
N ARG A 151 -5.08 6.62 9.19
CA ARG A 151 -6.43 6.05 9.20
C ARG A 151 -7.52 6.90 8.55
N ALA A 152 -7.16 7.98 7.85
CA ALA A 152 -8.10 8.73 7.03
C ALA A 152 -8.56 7.90 5.83
N ALA A 153 -9.66 8.34 5.20
CA ALA A 153 -10.05 7.92 3.86
C ALA A 153 -9.98 9.11 2.91
N PHE A 154 -9.59 8.86 1.66
CA PHE A 154 -9.44 9.91 0.65
C PHE A 154 -10.56 9.78 -0.37
N ALA A 155 -11.44 10.78 -0.41
CA ALA A 155 -12.47 10.87 -1.43
C ALA A 155 -11.90 11.42 -2.75
N LYS A 156 -10.91 12.32 -2.67
CA LYS A 156 -10.26 12.90 -3.85
C LYS A 156 -8.85 13.41 -3.55
N VAL A 157 -7.95 13.21 -4.49
CA VAL A 157 -6.70 13.95 -4.65
C VAL A 157 -6.79 14.71 -5.97
N ALA A 158 -6.45 16.00 -5.96
CA ALA A 158 -6.39 16.84 -7.15
C ALA A 158 -5.07 17.59 -7.16
N ILE A 159 -4.49 17.77 -8.34
CA ILE A 159 -3.23 18.50 -8.54
C ILE A 159 -3.59 19.86 -9.13
N ASP A 160 -2.98 20.93 -8.63
CA ASP A 160 -3.14 22.25 -9.23
C ASP A 160 -2.48 22.26 -10.63
N PRO A 161 -3.25 22.52 -11.71
CA PRO A 161 -2.72 22.50 -13.07
C PRO A 161 -1.74 23.65 -13.37
N SER A 162 -1.80 24.74 -12.60
CA SER A 162 -0.88 25.87 -12.73
C SER A 162 0.41 25.70 -11.90
N ASN A 163 0.37 24.80 -10.92
CA ASN A 163 1.50 24.52 -10.04
C ASN A 163 1.43 23.07 -9.53
N THR A 164 2.07 22.15 -10.25
CA THR A 164 2.06 20.70 -9.93
C THR A 164 2.73 20.35 -8.59
N SER A 165 3.35 21.32 -7.95
CA SER A 165 3.86 21.21 -6.58
C SER A 165 2.74 21.26 -5.54
N VAL A 166 1.58 21.80 -5.88
CA VAL A 166 0.44 21.92 -4.97
C VAL A 166 -0.59 20.84 -5.27
N ILE A 167 -0.96 20.08 -4.23
CA ILE A 167 -2.10 19.16 -4.29
C ILE A 167 -3.17 19.56 -3.28
N ILE A 168 -4.41 19.28 -3.65
CA ILE A 168 -5.59 19.44 -2.82
C ILE A 168 -6.17 18.06 -2.53
N VAL A 169 -6.36 17.73 -1.25
CA VAL A 169 -6.95 16.44 -0.84
C VAL A 169 -8.25 16.65 -0.09
N ALA A 170 -9.24 15.79 -0.38
CA ALA A 170 -10.51 15.71 0.32
C ALA A 170 -10.54 14.42 1.15
N THR A 171 -10.49 14.56 2.47
CA THR A 171 -10.39 13.42 3.40
C THR A 171 -11.58 13.33 4.33
N SER A 172 -11.87 12.13 4.83
CA SER A 172 -12.71 11.90 6.01
C SER A 172 -11.93 11.15 7.09
N THR A 173 -12.13 11.52 8.35
CA THR A 173 -11.48 10.90 9.51
C THR A 173 -12.53 10.27 10.43
N GLY A 174 -12.47 8.94 10.61
CA GLY A 174 -13.33 8.20 11.55
C GLY A 174 -14.44 7.38 10.88
N SER A 175 -14.82 6.27 11.52
CA SER A 175 -16.07 5.56 11.19
C SER A 175 -17.24 6.47 11.56
N ALA A 176 -17.92 7.01 10.54
CA ALA A 176 -19.13 7.82 10.64
C ALA A 176 -18.97 9.27 11.15
N ILE A 177 -18.14 10.10 10.50
CA ILE A 177 -18.40 11.55 10.42
C ILE A 177 -17.87 12.12 9.11
N SER A 178 -18.79 12.58 8.26
CA SER A 178 -18.52 13.29 7.02
C SER A 178 -18.07 14.73 7.32
N SER A 179 -16.82 14.90 7.75
CA SER A 179 -16.15 16.20 7.62
C SER A 179 -15.16 16.11 6.46
N THR A 180 -15.57 16.61 5.29
CA THR A 180 -14.64 16.82 4.17
C THR A 180 -13.64 17.87 4.61
N GLN A 181 -12.40 17.45 4.90
CA GLN A 181 -11.30 18.37 5.16
C GLN A 181 -10.49 18.54 3.88
N THR A 182 -10.23 19.80 3.51
CA THR A 182 -9.48 20.18 2.31
C THR A 182 -8.11 20.69 2.72
N TYR A 183 -7.03 20.03 2.28
CA TYR A 183 -5.66 20.47 2.56
C TYR A 183 -4.93 20.82 1.27
N ALA A 184 -4.25 21.97 1.23
CA ALA A 184 -3.29 22.31 0.19
C ALA A 184 -1.87 21.92 0.67
N ILE A 185 -1.20 21.03 -0.06
CA ILE A 185 0.13 20.52 0.31
C ILE A 185 1.13 20.99 -0.75
N ALA A 186 2.14 21.75 -0.34
CA ALA A 186 3.29 22.15 -1.17
C ALA A 186 4.53 21.28 -0.84
N PRO A 187 5.46 21.05 -1.77
CA PRO A 187 6.61 20.18 -1.55
C PRO A 187 7.60 20.90 -0.64
N GLY A 188 7.97 20.25 0.47
CA GLY A 188 8.91 20.80 1.46
C GLY A 188 8.26 21.41 2.71
N ALA A 189 6.93 21.50 2.77
CA ALA A 189 6.26 21.82 4.03
C ALA A 189 6.35 20.63 4.98
N PRO A 190 6.74 20.83 6.26
CA PRO A 190 6.65 19.78 7.27
C PRO A 190 5.19 19.36 7.41
N ILE A 191 4.86 18.18 6.90
CA ILE A 191 3.61 17.49 7.19
C ILE A 191 3.95 16.54 8.35
N GLY A 192 3.55 16.94 9.55
CA GLY A 192 3.82 16.22 10.79
C GLY A 192 3.24 14.81 10.85
#